data_AF-A0AAW4KRS7-F1
#
_entry.id   AF-A0AAW4KRS7-F1
#
_cell.length_a   1.000
_cell.length_b   1.000
_cell.length_c   1.000
_cell.angle_alpha   90.00
_cell.angle_beta   90.00
_cell.angle_gamma   90.00
#
_symmetry.space_group_name_H-M   'P 1'
#
loop_
_entity.id
_entity.type
_entity.pdbx_description
1 polymer ?
#
loop_
_entity_poly.entity_id
_entity_poly.type
_entity_poly.pdbx_seq_one_letter_code
_entity_poly.pdbx_strand_id
1 'polypeptide(L)'
;NATEAAAGKAAAFKLLGDARNDFAQRWGYLKKGDPQTGLPAAPSAVRAEMRAVQTDWEALLKNTDAILASEQTVLSLHQVAATLAETVPQLQIESEKVVDIL
;
A
#
# COMPACT_ATOMS: atom_id res chain seq x y z
N ASN A 1 -20.25 -5.04 -3.49
CA ASN A 1 -19.81 -4.09 -4.53
C ASN A 1 -18.30 -4.10 -4.64
N ALA A 2 -17.76 -4.38 -5.83
CA ALA A 2 -16.31 -4.42 -6.03
C ALA A 2 -15.64 -3.04 -5.90
N THR A 3 -16.38 -1.96 -6.17
CA THR A 3 -15.92 -0.58 -6.00
C THR A 3 -15.58 -0.26 -4.54
N GLU A 4 -16.35 -0.79 -3.58
CA GLU A 4 -16.09 -0.60 -2.15
C GLU A 4 -14.88 -1.43 -1.66
N ALA A 5 -14.67 -2.62 -2.21
CA ALA A 5 -13.49 -3.44 -1.92
C ALA A 5 -12.21 -2.82 -2.51
N ALA A 6 -12.30 -2.27 -3.73
CA ALA A 6 -11.22 -1.52 -4.36
C ALA A 6 -10.92 -0.22 -3.60
N ALA A 7 -11.95 0.50 -3.16
CA ALA A 7 -11.79 1.70 -2.32
C ALA A 7 -11.17 1.38 -0.95
N GLY A 8 -11.58 0.28 -0.31
CA GLY A 8 -10.97 -0.20 0.93
C GLY A 8 -9.50 -0.57 0.77
N LYS A 9 -9.11 -1.07 -0.42
CA LYS A 9 -7.72 -1.43 -0.71
C LYS A 9 -6.86 -0.21 -1.08
N ALA A 10 -7.38 0.72 -1.87
CA ALA A 10 -6.71 1.99 -2.20
C ALA A 10 -6.45 2.83 -0.94
N ALA A 11 -7.44 2.93 -0.04
CA ALA A 11 -7.26 3.62 1.23
C ALA A 11 -6.15 3.01 2.09
N ALA A 12 -6.00 1.67 2.06
CA ALA A 12 -4.94 0.97 2.78
C ALA A 12 -3.54 1.26 2.21
N PHE A 13 -3.38 1.29 0.88
CA PHE A 13 -2.10 1.69 0.24
C PHE A 13 -1.73 3.13 0.60
N LYS A 14 -2.69 4.05 0.54
CA LYS A 14 -2.47 5.43 0.97
C LYS A 14 -2.00 5.51 2.44
N LEU A 15 -2.71 4.83 3.35
CA LEU A 15 -2.36 4.82 4.77
C LEU A 15 -0.94 4.26 5.00
N LEU A 16 -0.56 3.21 4.28
CA LEU A 16 0.78 2.64 4.34
C LEU A 16 1.84 3.63 3.86
N GLY A 17 1.59 4.33 2.75
CA GLY A 17 2.48 5.38 2.23
C GLY A 17 2.62 6.55 3.20
N ASP A 18 1.52 7.01 3.78
CA ASP A 18 1.50 8.10 4.76
C ASP A 18 2.30 7.73 6.02
N ALA A 19 2.09 6.52 6.55
CA ALA A 19 2.84 6.02 7.71
C ALA A 19 4.35 5.88 7.42
N ARG A 20 4.71 5.39 6.22
CA ARG A 20 6.11 5.30 5.78
C ARG A 20 6.77 6.68 5.77
N ASN A 21 6.06 7.69 5.24
CA ASN A 21 6.58 9.06 5.12
C ASN A 21 6.70 9.74 6.50
N ASP A 22 5.71 9.59 7.37
CA ASP A 22 5.75 10.15 8.74
C ASP A 22 6.92 9.57 9.54
N PHE A 23 7.14 8.26 9.47
CA PHE A 23 8.31 7.64 10.11
C PHE A 23 9.62 8.19 9.53
N ALA A 24 9.75 8.24 8.19
CA ALA A 24 10.96 8.75 7.54
C ALA A 24 11.30 10.19 7.96
N GLN A 25 10.28 11.04 8.10
CA GLN A 25 10.42 12.43 8.54
C GLN A 25 10.91 12.49 9.99
N ARG A 26 10.21 11.82 10.92
CA ARG A 26 10.60 11.78 12.35
C ARG A 26 11.98 11.19 12.55
N TRP A 27 12.30 10.14 11.80
CA TRP A 27 13.62 9.52 11.79
C TRP A 27 14.71 10.49 11.29
N GLY A 28 14.38 11.31 10.30
CA GLY A 28 15.22 12.43 9.86
C GLY A 28 15.56 13.41 10.97
N TYR A 29 14.56 13.79 11.77
CA TYR A 29 14.75 14.67 12.93
C TYR A 29 15.66 14.03 13.99
N LEU A 30 15.49 12.75 14.30
CA LEU A 30 16.38 12.08 15.25
C LEU A 30 17.83 12.00 14.74
N LYS A 31 18.04 11.80 13.43
CA LYS A 31 19.39 11.70 12.87
C LYS A 31 20.11 13.04 12.72
N LYS A 32 19.39 14.09 12.33
CA LYS A 32 19.99 15.38 11.92
C LYS A 32 19.66 16.51 12.88
N GLY A 33 18.74 16.29 13.80
CA GLY A 33 18.06 17.36 14.50
C GLY A 33 17.05 18.07 13.60
N ASP A 34 16.41 19.07 14.17
CA ASP A 34 15.55 20.02 13.47
C ASP A 34 15.87 21.45 13.93
N PRO A 35 16.53 22.27 13.07
CA PRO A 35 16.84 23.65 13.38
C PRO A 35 15.63 24.54 13.62
N GLN A 36 14.46 24.20 13.06
CA GLN A 36 13.25 25.01 13.20
C GLN A 36 12.64 24.91 14.60
N THR A 37 12.74 23.74 15.22
CA THR A 37 12.26 23.48 16.59
C THR A 37 13.38 23.56 17.64
N GLY A 38 14.64 23.68 17.21
CA GLY A 38 15.81 23.64 18.08
C GLY A 38 16.13 22.24 18.60
N LEU A 39 15.54 21.18 18.02
CA LEU A 39 15.79 19.80 18.40
C LEU A 39 17.21 19.40 17.93
N PRO A 40 18.13 19.02 18.83
CA PRO A 40 19.43 18.51 18.42
C PRO A 40 19.32 17.08 17.84
N ALA A 41 20.31 16.67 17.08
CA ALA A 41 20.47 15.27 16.67
C ALA A 41 20.63 14.36 17.90
N ALA A 42 20.27 13.08 17.73
CA ALA A 42 20.37 12.07 18.77
C ALA A 42 21.80 11.99 19.33
N PRO A 43 21.96 11.95 20.68
CA PRO A 43 23.27 11.96 21.31
C PRO A 43 24.04 10.66 21.03
N SER A 44 25.36 10.73 21.17
CA SER A 44 26.28 9.61 20.94
C SER A 44 26.00 8.39 21.82
N ALA A 45 25.38 8.60 22.99
CA ALA A 45 25.00 7.56 23.95
C ALA A 45 24.01 6.55 23.38
N VAL A 46 23.13 6.96 22.45
CA VAL A 46 22.08 6.09 21.87
C VAL A 46 22.41 5.59 20.45
N ARG A 47 23.69 5.62 20.06
CA ARG A 47 24.10 5.25 18.70
C ARG A 47 23.84 3.79 18.34
N ALA A 48 23.86 2.89 19.32
CA ALA A 48 23.62 1.47 19.05
C ALA A 48 22.15 1.24 18.69
N GLU A 49 21.26 1.85 19.46
CA GLU A 49 19.81 1.87 19.27
C GLU A 49 19.46 2.56 17.95
N MET A 50 20.11 3.69 17.64
CA MET A 50 19.92 4.39 16.37
C MET A 50 20.28 3.51 15.17
N ARG A 51 21.33 2.68 15.28
CA ARG A 51 21.72 1.73 14.22
C ARG A 51 20.72 0.59 14.09
N ALA A 52 20.28 0.01 15.20
CA ALA A 52 19.29 -1.06 15.18
C ALA A 52 18.00 -0.61 14.48
N VAL A 53 17.47 0.55 14.86
CA VAL A 53 16.27 1.12 14.23
C VAL A 53 16.50 1.44 12.75
N GLN A 54 17.67 1.95 12.35
CA GLN A 54 17.99 2.18 10.94
C GLN A 54 17.95 0.87 10.13
N THR A 55 18.50 -0.22 10.66
CA THR A 55 18.51 -1.53 9.99
C THR A 55 17.09 -2.08 9.84
N ASP A 56 16.30 -2.05 10.91
CA ASP A 56 14.91 -2.53 10.88
C ASP A 56 14.06 -1.68 9.90
N TRP A 57 14.30 -0.36 9.90
CA TRP A 57 13.63 0.57 9.02
C TRP A 57 13.94 0.32 7.54
N GLU A 58 15.20 0.07 7.18
CA GLU A 58 15.60 -0.24 5.80
C GLU A 58 14.96 -1.55 5.31
N ALA A 59 14.88 -2.56 6.17
CA ALA A 59 14.21 -3.82 5.84
C ALA A 59 12.70 -3.61 5.62
N LEU A 60 12.05 -2.84 6.49
CA LEU A 60 10.63 -2.49 6.36
C LEU A 60 10.35 -1.66 5.10
N LEU A 61 11.20 -0.69 4.80
CA LEU A 61 11.10 0.18 3.61
C LEU A 61 11.07 -0.64 2.33
N LYS A 62 12.01 -1.58 2.17
CA LYS A 62 12.09 -2.42 0.98
C LYS A 62 10.79 -3.18 0.71
N ASN A 63 10.20 -3.78 1.75
CA ASN A 63 8.95 -4.51 1.64
C ASN A 63 7.77 -3.56 1.38
N THR A 64 7.74 -2.42 2.06
CA THR A 64 6.70 -1.40 1.92
C THR A 64 6.67 -0.82 0.52
N ASP A 65 7.83 -0.49 -0.05
CA ASP A 65 7.94 0.06 -1.40
C ASP A 65 7.53 -0.97 -2.45
N ALA A 66 7.84 -2.25 -2.25
CA ALA A 66 7.36 -3.33 -3.12
C ALA A 66 5.83 -3.47 -3.09
N ILE A 67 5.22 -3.34 -1.90
CA ILE A 67 3.76 -3.35 -1.75
C ILE A 67 3.15 -2.15 -2.44
N LEU A 68 3.65 -0.93 -2.20
CA LEU A 68 3.16 0.29 -2.83
C LEU A 68 3.32 0.26 -4.36
N ALA A 69 4.44 -0.27 -4.88
CA ALA A 69 4.63 -0.44 -6.32
C ALA A 69 3.62 -1.40 -6.97
N SER A 70 3.04 -2.33 -6.19
CA SER A 70 2.03 -3.27 -6.66
C SER A 70 0.61 -2.72 -6.66
N GLU A 71 0.38 -1.51 -6.11
CA GLU A 71 -0.95 -0.91 -5.92
C GLU A 71 -1.79 -0.93 -7.20
N GLN A 72 -1.26 -0.37 -8.30
CA GLN A 72 -2.02 -0.25 -9.54
C GLN A 72 -2.40 -1.61 -10.13
N THR A 73 -1.49 -2.58 -10.12
CA THR A 73 -1.73 -3.94 -10.59
C THR A 73 -2.84 -4.60 -9.77
N VAL A 74 -2.80 -4.43 -8.46
CA VAL A 74 -3.76 -5.00 -7.54
C VAL A 74 -5.15 -4.38 -7.69
N LEU A 75 -5.23 -3.06 -7.86
CA LEU A 75 -6.49 -2.35 -8.13
C LEU A 75 -7.07 -2.79 -9.48
N SER A 76 -6.22 -2.96 -10.50
CA SER A 76 -6.63 -3.39 -11.83
C SER A 76 -7.17 -4.83 -11.83
N LEU A 77 -6.54 -5.75 -11.08
CA LEU A 77 -7.01 -7.13 -10.97
C LEU A 77 -8.40 -7.22 -10.32
N HIS A 78 -8.64 -6.43 -9.28
CA HIS A 78 -9.96 -6.36 -8.64
C HIS A 78 -11.04 -5.84 -9.58
N GLN A 79 -10.72 -4.82 -10.38
CA GLN A 79 -11.63 -4.29 -11.39
C GLN A 79 -11.97 -5.35 -12.46
N VAL A 80 -10.97 -6.10 -12.93
CA VAL A 80 -11.19 -7.20 -13.89
C VAL A 80 -12.05 -8.30 -13.29
N ALA A 81 -11.77 -8.71 -12.05
CA ALA A 81 -12.57 -9.73 -11.36
C ALA A 81 -14.03 -9.29 -11.18
N ALA A 82 -14.27 -8.00 -10.93
CA ALA A 82 -15.61 -7.42 -10.86
C ALA A 82 -16.34 -7.52 -12.21
N THR A 83 -15.70 -7.06 -13.28
CA THR A 83 -16.24 -7.15 -14.64
C THR A 83 -16.54 -8.60 -15.02
N LEU A 84 -15.65 -9.54 -14.67
CA LEU A 84 -15.88 -10.96 -14.94
C LEU A 84 -17.07 -11.50 -14.13
N ALA A 85 -17.19 -11.17 -12.84
CA ALA A 85 -18.32 -11.59 -12.01
C ALA A 85 -19.67 -11.05 -12.52
N GLU A 86 -19.70 -9.87 -13.13
CA GLU A 86 -20.90 -9.29 -13.74
C GLU A 86 -21.24 -9.89 -15.11
N THR A 87 -20.24 -10.31 -15.88
CA THR A 87 -20.41 -10.77 -17.28
C THR A 87 -20.56 -12.29 -17.41
N VAL A 88 -20.03 -13.09 -16.49
CA VAL A 88 -20.17 -14.56 -16.48
C VAL A 88 -21.65 -15.00 -16.41
N PRO A 89 -22.51 -14.42 -15.56
CA PRO A 89 -23.93 -14.78 -15.53
C PRO A 89 -24.67 -14.41 -16.82
N GLN A 90 -24.29 -13.29 -17.44
CA GLN A 90 -24.90 -12.84 -18.70
C GLN A 90 -24.58 -13.79 -19.85
N LEU A 91 -23.35 -14.32 -19.91
CA LEU A 91 -22.95 -15.31 -20.91
C LEU A 91 -23.68 -16.65 -20.74
N GLN A 92 -23.98 -17.07 -19.50
CA GLN A 92 -24.76 -18.28 -19.25
C GLN A 92 -26.21 -18.15 -19.74
N ILE A 93 -26.85 -17.00 -19.50
CA ILE A 93 -28.21 -16.71 -19.98
C ILE A 93 -28.25 -16.66 -21.51
N GLU A 94 -27.28 -16.02 -22.16
CA GLU A 94 -27.23 -15.96 -23.63
C GLU A 94 -26.92 -17.33 -24.26
N SER A 95 -26.11 -18.17 -23.63
CA SER A 95 -25.91 -19.56 -24.07
C SER A 95 -27.17 -20.41 -23.92
N GLU A 96 -27.93 -20.28 -22.83
CA GLU A 96 -29.21 -20.98 -22.66
C GLU A 96 -30.23 -20.58 -23.73
N LYS A 97 -30.30 -19.28 -24.10
CA LYS A 97 -31.17 -18.81 -25.18
C LYS A 97 -30.82 -19.41 -26.55
N VAL A 98 -29.55 -19.64 -26.85
CA VAL A 98 -29.14 -20.26 -28.13
C VAL A 98 -29.52 -21.74 -28.19
N VAL A 99 -29.56 -22.43 -27.04
CA VAL A 99 -29.97 -23.84 -26.95
C VAL A 99 -31.49 -24.00 -27.12
N ASP A 100 -32.30 -23.05 -26.65
CA ASP A 100 -33.76 -23.08 -26.79
C ASP A 100 -34.28 -22.74 -28.21
N ILE A 101 -33.42 -22.23 -29.11
CA ILE A 101 -33.80 -21.83 -30.48
C ILE A 101 -33.47 -22.92 -31.52
N LEU A 102 -32.80 -24.02 -31.12
CA LEU A 102 -32.47 -25.17 -31.97
C LEU A 102 -33.40 -26.36 -31.70
#